data_AF-A0A2K8XSD1-F1
#
_entry.id   AF-A0A2K8XSD1-F1
#
_cell.length_a   1.000
_cell.length_b   1.000
_cell.length_c   1.000
_cell.angle_alpha   90.00
_cell.angle_beta   90.00
_cell.angle_gamma   90.00
#
_symmetry.space_group_name_H-M   'P 1'
#
loop_
_entity.id
_entity.type
_entity.pdbx_description
1 polymer ?
#
loop_
_entity_poly.entity_id
_entity_poly.type
_entity_poly.pdbx_seq_one_letter_code
_entity_poly.pdbx_strand_id
1 'polypeptide(L)'
;MIKRVLSILLVFITLYFIGMYMHTEILENKGITVPFSIKKLYQFHAGFSILVCINLVLLNSVNKLLEQLGFIYLGTMLIKIVLFSATFYQAIIKGENLIMAAKLSLLVPTFIFLLTEVFFVVKILNRKH
;
A
#
# COMPACT_ATOMS: atom_id res chain seq x y z
N MET A 1 22.19 2.74 -3.31
CA MET A 1 20.81 2.37 -3.71
C MET A 1 20.35 1.09 -3.00
N ILE A 2 21.17 0.03 -2.95
CA ILE A 2 20.84 -1.26 -2.32
C ILE A 2 20.33 -1.16 -0.88
N LYS A 3 21.00 -0.40 0.00
CA LYS A 3 20.57 -0.20 1.40
C LYS A 3 19.16 0.41 1.52
N ARG A 4 18.76 1.24 0.55
CA ARG A 4 17.43 1.88 0.52
C ARG A 4 16.36 0.87 0.11
N VAL A 5 16.63 0.11 -0.94
CA VAL A 5 15.75 -0.97 -1.41
C VAL A 5 15.54 -2.00 -0.30
N LEU A 6 16.61 -2.42 0.37
CA LEU A 6 16.53 -3.33 1.52
C LEU A 6 15.68 -2.76 2.66
N SER A 7 15.86 -1.47 2.99
CA SER A 7 15.04 -0.80 4.02
C SER A 7 13.56 -0.73 3.65
N ILE A 8 13.23 -0.43 2.38
CA ILE A 8 11.85 -0.39 1.87
C ILE A 8 11.22 -1.78 1.95
N LEU A 9 11.92 -2.80 1.44
CA LEU A 9 11.47 -4.19 1.49
C LEU A 9 11.24 -4.63 2.94
N LEU A 10 12.21 -4.42 3.83
CA LEU A 10 12.10 -4.80 5.23
C LEU A 10 10.88 -4.17 5.89
N VAL A 11 10.66 -2.87 5.72
CA VAL A 11 9.53 -2.17 6.34
C VAL A 11 8.19 -2.69 5.79
N PHE A 12 8.01 -2.77 4.48
CA PHE A 12 6.73 -3.22 3.91
C PHE A 12 6.44 -4.71 4.13
N ILE A 13 7.47 -5.56 4.12
CA ILE A 13 7.33 -6.99 4.44
C ILE A 13 6.98 -7.17 5.92
N THR A 14 7.63 -6.42 6.82
CA THR A 14 7.30 -6.46 8.25
C THR A 14 5.88 -5.98 8.50
N LEU A 15 5.49 -4.86 7.89
CA LEU A 15 4.13 -4.31 7.97
C LEU A 15 3.09 -5.27 7.40
N TYR A 16 3.42 -5.99 6.32
CA TYR A 16 2.60 -7.05 5.76
C TYR A 16 2.34 -8.17 6.78
N PHE A 17 3.40 -8.78 7.32
CA PHE A 17 3.25 -9.93 8.21
C PHE A 17 2.59 -9.55 9.55
N ILE A 18 3.09 -8.51 10.20
CA ILE A 18 2.56 -8.06 11.50
C ILE A 18 1.11 -7.59 11.33
N GLY A 19 0.87 -6.73 10.34
CA GLY A 19 -0.45 -6.16 10.14
C GLY A 19 -1.49 -7.21 9.77
N MET A 20 -1.16 -8.13 8.86
CA MET A 20 -2.06 -9.21 8.47
C MET A 20 -2.37 -10.13 9.65
N TYR A 21 -1.35 -10.56 10.40
CA TYR A 21 -1.54 -11.42 11.57
C TYR A 21 -2.44 -10.75 12.62
N MET A 22 -2.10 -9.52 13.02
CA MET A 22 -2.92 -8.77 13.99
C MET A 22 -4.36 -8.56 13.50
N HIS A 23 -4.55 -8.24 12.22
CA HIS A 23 -5.88 -7.99 11.67
C HIS A 23 -6.73 -9.26 11.65
N THR A 24 -6.15 -10.39 11.24
CA THR A 24 -6.82 -11.69 11.27
C THR A 24 -7.18 -12.09 12.70
N GLU A 25 -6.23 -12.04 13.64
CA GLU A 25 -6.48 -12.37 15.06
C GLU A 25 -7.59 -11.50 15.67
N ILE A 26 -7.62 -10.19 15.38
CA ILE A 26 -8.66 -9.29 15.89
C ILE A 26 -10.04 -9.66 15.35
N LEU A 27 -10.14 -10.06 14.07
CA LEU A 27 -11.41 -10.45 13.46
C LEU A 27 -11.90 -11.79 14.01
N GLU A 28 -11.01 -12.78 14.13
CA GLU A 28 -11.32 -14.11 14.65
C GLU A 28 -11.78 -14.05 16.11
N ASN A 29 -11.06 -13.32 16.97
CA ASN A 29 -11.43 -13.13 18.37
C ASN A 29 -12.79 -12.42 18.56
N LYS A 30 -13.23 -11.63 17.57
CA LYS A 30 -14.53 -10.94 17.59
C LYS A 30 -15.62 -11.69 16.82
N GLY A 31 -15.31 -12.84 16.22
CA GLY A 31 -16.24 -13.59 15.37
C GLY A 31 -16.71 -12.82 14.14
N ILE A 32 -15.92 -11.84 13.66
CA ILE A 32 -16.31 -10.98 12.53
C ILE A 32 -15.80 -11.60 11.24
N THR A 33 -16.72 -11.84 10.30
CA THR A 33 -16.37 -12.24 8.94
C THR A 33 -16.44 -11.04 7.99
N VAL A 34 -15.50 -10.97 7.04
CA VAL A 34 -15.45 -9.91 6.03
C VAL A 34 -15.56 -10.51 4.62
N PRO A 35 -16.20 -9.82 3.65
CA PRO A 35 -16.48 -10.38 2.33
C PRO A 35 -15.28 -10.33 1.37
N PHE A 36 -14.05 -10.23 1.90
CA PHE A 36 -12.83 -10.15 1.12
C PHE A 36 -11.67 -10.85 1.85
N SER A 37 -10.65 -11.24 1.10
CA SER A 37 -9.46 -11.86 1.69
C SER A 37 -8.52 -10.82 2.31
N ILE A 38 -8.32 -10.91 3.63
CA ILE A 38 -7.32 -10.11 4.35
C ILE A 38 -5.93 -10.32 3.75
N LYS A 39 -5.56 -11.56 3.46
CA LYS A 39 -4.27 -11.86 2.82
C LYS A 39 -4.08 -11.11 1.50
N LYS A 40 -5.09 -11.11 0.61
CA LYS A 40 -5.02 -10.38 -0.67
C LYS A 40 -4.94 -8.87 -0.45
N LEU A 41 -5.64 -8.33 0.55
CA LEU A 41 -5.60 -6.91 0.91
C LEU A 41 -4.19 -6.46 1.27
N TYR A 42 -3.55 -7.16 2.21
CA TYR A 42 -2.19 -6.84 2.63
C TYR A 42 -1.17 -7.08 1.50
N GLN A 43 -1.34 -8.14 0.70
CA GLN A 43 -0.46 -8.40 -0.45
C GLN A 43 -0.55 -7.29 -1.49
N PHE A 44 -1.77 -6.81 -1.78
CA PHE A 44 -1.98 -5.70 -2.70
C PHE A 44 -1.25 -4.44 -2.22
N HIS A 45 -1.49 -4.02 -0.97
CA HIS A 45 -0.87 -2.79 -0.47
C HIS A 45 0.65 -2.92 -0.36
N ALA A 46 1.17 -4.00 0.22
CA ALA A 46 2.62 -4.21 0.34
C ALA A 46 3.30 -4.28 -1.02
N GLY A 47 2.77 -5.11 -1.93
CA GLY A 47 3.32 -5.29 -3.27
C GLY A 47 3.31 -4.00 -4.08
N PHE A 48 2.19 -3.29 -4.09
CA PHE A 48 2.08 -2.02 -4.82
C PHE A 48 3.01 -0.95 -4.25
N SER A 49 3.05 -0.79 -2.92
CA SER A 49 3.92 0.20 -2.28
C SER A 49 5.41 -0.10 -2.48
N ILE A 50 5.81 -1.36 -2.46
CA ILE A 50 7.17 -1.79 -2.81
C ILE A 50 7.48 -1.44 -4.26
N LEU A 51 6.57 -1.77 -5.19
CA LEU A 51 6.75 -1.47 -6.62
C LEU A 51 6.93 0.03 -6.85
N VAL A 52 6.05 0.86 -6.29
CA VAL A 52 6.12 2.32 -6.42
C VAL A 52 7.44 2.84 -5.85
N CYS A 53 7.77 2.50 -4.61
CA CYS A 53 8.97 3.01 -3.96
C CYS A 53 10.26 2.57 -4.66
N ILE A 54 10.35 1.31 -5.11
CA ILE A 54 11.53 0.82 -5.84
C ILE A 54 11.66 1.52 -7.20
N ASN A 55 10.57 1.63 -7.96
CA ASN A 55 10.60 2.35 -9.24
C ASN A 55 11.02 3.80 -9.05
N LEU A 56 10.52 4.50 -8.04
CA LEU A 56 10.96 5.87 -7.72
C LEU A 56 12.44 5.94 -7.34
N VAL A 57 12.96 4.97 -6.56
CA VAL A 57 14.40 4.91 -6.24
C VAL A 57 15.25 4.74 -7.51
N LEU A 58 14.79 3.93 -8.47
CA LEU A 58 15.48 3.72 -9.74
C LEU A 58 15.40 4.96 -10.64
N LEU A 59 14.21 5.55 -10.79
CA LEU A 59 14.01 6.76 -11.60
C LEU A 59 14.74 7.98 -11.03
N ASN A 60 14.90 8.05 -9.71
CA ASN A 60 15.73 9.06 -9.05
C ASN A 60 17.23 8.97 -9.38
N SER A 61 17.68 7.92 -10.08
CA SER A 61 19.05 7.85 -10.61
C SER A 61 19.19 8.44 -12.02
N VAL A 62 18.07 8.81 -12.66
CA VAL A 62 18.04 9.36 -14.02
C VAL A 62 17.79 10.87 -13.93
N ASN A 63 18.82 11.69 -14.16
CA ASN A 63 18.79 13.14 -13.96
C ASN A 63 17.62 13.86 -14.64
N LYS A 64 17.21 13.44 -15.84
CA LYS A 64 16.09 14.06 -16.58
C LYS A 64 14.71 13.86 -15.95
N LEU A 65 14.54 12.85 -15.11
CA LEU A 65 13.23 12.47 -14.55
C LEU A 65 13.03 12.98 -13.12
N LEU A 66 14.05 13.58 -12.51
CA LEU A 66 14.01 14.05 -11.12
C LEU A 66 12.88 15.05 -10.86
N GLU A 67 12.74 16.04 -11.75
CA GLU A 67 11.70 17.08 -11.63
C GLU A 67 10.28 16.51 -11.82
N GLN A 68 10.16 15.34 -12.44
CA GLN A 68 8.88 14.70 -12.74
C GLN A 68 8.48 13.60 -11.74
N LEU A 69 9.35 13.22 -10.80
CA LEU A 69 9.09 12.11 -9.87
C LEU A 69 7.81 12.32 -9.03
N GLY A 70 7.51 13.56 -8.65
CA GLY A 70 6.27 13.90 -7.96
C GLY A 70 5.03 13.64 -8.82
N PHE A 71 5.06 14.02 -10.10
CA PHE A 71 3.98 13.73 -11.06
C PHE A 71 3.85 12.24 -11.35
N ILE A 72 4.96 11.52 -11.48
CA ILE A 72 4.98 10.06 -11.65
C ILE A 72 4.30 9.41 -10.45
N TYR A 73 4.63 9.84 -9.22
CA TYR A 73 3.99 9.32 -8.02
C TYR A 73 2.47 9.56 -8.00
N LEU A 74 2.02 10.78 -8.34
CA LEU A 74 0.59 11.08 -8.46
C LEU A 74 -0.11 10.17 -9.49
N GLY A 75 0.52 9.92 -10.65
CA GLY A 75 0.03 8.97 -11.64
C GLY A 75 -0.09 7.56 -11.08
N THR A 76 0.92 7.09 -10.32
CA THR A 76 0.86 5.76 -9.68
C THR A 76 -0.25 5.65 -8.64
N MET A 77 -0.60 6.75 -7.95
CA MET A 77 -1.73 6.75 -7.01
C MET A 77 -3.07 6.54 -7.70
N LEU A 78 -3.29 7.20 -8.85
CA LEU A 78 -4.50 6.99 -9.64
C LEU A 78 -4.59 5.52 -10.10
N ILE A 79 -3.48 4.97 -10.61
CA ILE A 79 -3.40 3.56 -10.99
C ILE A 79 -3.69 2.64 -9.78
N LYS A 80 -3.16 2.96 -8.60
CA LYS A 80 -3.41 2.20 -7.36
C LYS A 80 -4.90 2.16 -7.02
N ILE A 81 -5.58 3.30 -7.08
CA ILE A 81 -7.01 3.41 -6.76
C ILE A 81 -7.84 2.59 -7.75
N VAL A 82 -7.54 2.67 -9.05
CA VAL A 82 -8.24 1.90 -10.09
C VAL A 82 -8.02 0.41 -9.88
N LEU A 83 -6.77 -0.03 -9.70
CA LEU A 83 -6.46 -1.45 -9.49
C LEU A 83 -7.01 -1.99 -8.17
N PHE A 84 -7.02 -1.17 -7.11
CA PHE A 84 -7.63 -1.54 -5.83
C PHE A 84 -9.14 -1.77 -6.01
N SER A 85 -9.81 -0.81 -6.66
CA SER A 85 -11.25 -0.88 -6.94
C SER A 85 -11.60 -2.09 -7.80
N ALA A 86 -10.76 -2.42 -8.80
CA ALA A 86 -10.94 -3.59 -9.63
C ALA A 86 -10.70 -4.91 -8.84
N THR A 87 -9.64 -4.97 -8.03
CA THR A 87 -9.27 -6.16 -7.25
C THR A 87 -10.31 -6.49 -6.18
N PHE A 88 -10.88 -5.47 -5.55
CA PHE A 88 -11.87 -5.60 -4.47
C PHE A 88 -13.28 -5.22 -4.92
N TYR A 89 -13.57 -5.29 -6.23
CA TYR A 89 -14.83 -4.87 -6.84
C TYR A 89 -16.06 -5.47 -6.16
N GLN A 90 -16.01 -6.76 -5.85
CA GLN A 90 -17.11 -7.46 -5.18
C GLN A 90 -17.40 -6.88 -3.79
N ALA A 91 -16.36 -6.56 -3.02
CA ALA A 91 -16.51 -6.00 -1.69
C ALA A 91 -16.92 -4.52 -1.73
N ILE A 92 -16.36 -3.73 -2.65
CA ILE A 92 -16.54 -2.27 -2.70
C ILE A 92 -17.84 -1.87 -3.42
N ILE A 93 -18.13 -2.50 -4.57
CA ILE A 93 -19.20 -2.05 -5.48
C ILE A 93 -20.44 -2.94 -5.39
N LYS A 94 -20.27 -4.26 -5.24
CA LYS A 94 -21.40 -5.21 -5.08
C LYS A 94 -21.77 -5.49 -3.63
N GLY A 95 -20.99 -5.00 -2.68
CA GLY A 95 -21.20 -5.19 -1.25
C GLY A 95 -22.35 -4.32 -0.74
N GLU A 96 -23.59 -4.69 -1.06
CA GLU A 96 -24.78 -4.11 -0.43
C GLU A 96 -24.70 -4.40 1.08
N ASN A 97 -24.39 -3.37 1.87
CA ASN A 97 -24.24 -3.41 3.34
C ASN A 97 -22.95 -4.01 3.92
N LEU A 98 -21.79 -3.51 3.48
CA LEU A 98 -20.57 -3.64 4.30
C LEU A 98 -20.82 -3.09 5.72
N ILE A 99 -20.77 -3.98 6.71
CA ILE A 99 -20.77 -3.61 8.14
C ILE A 99 -19.60 -2.66 8.40
N MET A 100 -19.74 -1.73 9.35
CA MET A 100 -18.69 -0.76 9.69
C MET A 100 -17.33 -1.43 9.94
N ALA A 101 -17.31 -2.60 10.58
CA ALA A 101 -16.11 -3.39 10.80
C ALA A 101 -15.41 -3.80 9.49
N ALA A 102 -16.16 -4.16 8.45
CA ALA A 102 -15.61 -4.53 7.14
C ALA A 102 -15.07 -3.30 6.40
N LYS A 103 -15.72 -2.13 6.52
CA LYS A 103 -15.21 -0.86 5.98
C LYS A 103 -13.89 -0.46 6.63
N LEU A 104 -13.83 -0.51 7.97
CA LEU A 104 -12.61 -0.22 8.72
C LEU A 104 -11.50 -1.23 8.39
N SER A 105 -11.86 -2.50 8.19
CA SER A 105 -10.93 -3.55 7.78
C SER A 105 -10.31 -3.29 6.39
N LEU A 106 -10.97 -2.56 5.49
CA LEU A 106 -10.36 -2.11 4.23
C LEU A 106 -9.53 -0.83 4.42
N LEU A 107 -10.10 0.17 5.12
CA LEU A 107 -9.53 1.51 5.21
C LEU A 107 -8.27 1.58 6.08
N VAL A 108 -8.26 0.91 7.24
CA VAL A 108 -7.13 0.99 8.18
C VAL A 108 -5.84 0.49 7.53
N PRO A 109 -5.78 -0.70 6.91
CA PRO A 109 -4.59 -1.14 6.19
C PRO A 109 -4.24 -0.16 5.05
N THR A 110 -5.23 0.30 4.29
CA THR A 110 -5.01 1.25 3.19
C THR A 110 -4.26 2.49 3.67
N PHE A 111 -4.71 3.14 4.74
CA PHE A 111 -4.05 4.34 5.27
C PHE A 111 -2.68 4.05 5.86
N ILE A 112 -2.50 2.96 6.61
CA ILE A 112 -1.20 2.61 7.19
C ILE A 112 -0.13 2.43 6.09
N PHE A 113 -0.46 1.65 5.05
CA PHE A 113 0.45 1.46 3.92
C PHE A 113 0.67 2.76 3.13
N LEU A 114 -0.38 3.56 2.92
CA LEU A 114 -0.30 4.83 2.21
C LEU A 114 0.60 5.84 2.93
N LEU A 115 0.43 6.03 4.23
CA LEU A 115 1.25 6.94 5.03
C LEU A 115 2.71 6.49 5.05
N THR A 116 2.96 5.18 5.18
CA THR A 116 4.30 4.60 5.12
C THR A 116 4.94 4.82 3.74
N GLU A 117 4.16 4.65 2.67
CA GLU A 117 4.60 4.92 1.28
C GLU A 117 4.96 6.38 1.08
N VAL A 118 4.08 7.31 1.47
CA VAL A 118 4.33 8.76 1.40
C VAL A 118 5.61 9.12 2.14
N PHE A 119 5.85 8.56 3.33
CA PHE A 119 7.08 8.79 4.08
C PHE A 119 8.34 8.42 3.27
N PHE A 120 8.36 7.24 2.65
CA PHE A 120 9.49 6.85 1.80
C PHE A 120 9.60 7.71 0.55
N VAL A 121 8.48 8.04 -0.09
CA VAL A 121 8.44 8.88 -1.30
C VAL A 121 9.02 10.26 -1.02
N VAL A 122 8.57 10.92 0.05
CA VAL A 122 9.11 12.24 0.48
C VAL A 122 10.62 12.15 0.73
N LYS A 123 11.08 11.08 1.37
CA LYS A 123 12.52 10.85 1.60
C LYS A 123 13.32 10.60 0.32
N ILE A 124 12.69 10.05 -0.72
CA ILE A 124 13.30 9.86 -2.05
C ILE A 124 13.38 11.21 -2.76
N LEU A 125 12.28 11.96 -2.81
CA LEU A 125 12.15 13.24 -3.51
C LEU A 125 13.03 14.35 -2.91
N ASN A 126 13.06 14.47 -1.58
CA ASN A 126 13.76 15.56 -0.88
C ASN A 126 15.27 15.34 -0.76
N ARG A 127 15.81 14.28 -1.35
CA ARG A 127 17.26 14.12 -1.42
C ARG A 127 17.81 15.06 -2.48
N LYS A 128 18.43 16.15 -2.01
CA LYS A 128 19.42 16.87 -2.81
C LYS A 128 20.55 15.89 -3.13
N HIS A 129 20.85 15.75 -4.42
CA HIS A 129 22.04 15.04 -4.89
C HIS A 129 23.29 15.85 -4.57
#